data_AF-A0A672UI15-F1
#
_entry.id   AF-A0A672UI15-F1
#
_cell.length_a   1.000
_cell.length_b   1.000
_cell.length_c   1.000
_cell.angle_alpha   90.00
_cell.angle_beta   90.00
_cell.angle_gamma   90.00
#
_symmetry.space_group_name_H-M   'P 1'
#
loop_
_entity.id
_entity.type
_entity.pdbx_description
1 polymer ?
#
loop_
_entity_poly.entity_id
_entity_poly.type
_entity_poly.pdbx_seq_one_letter_code
_entity_poly.pdbx_strand_id
1 'polypeptide(L)'
;MSQGIYRPELGPHGVGSVIKVEQQSSPRFSLVGCEVEILGVRPSYCREYFSVPTDKNFADAISDALESLRNGSAEMAAVYYERIDVEGHHYGPSSQQRKNALKEVDKALSNMITLIKSKGLQHDVNVLLFSDHGMTDISWVDKVIELKNYINMSDTIQMKDRGPVVSLWPAPEKHAEIYQKLKGVEHMNVYNIQDIPDRFFYKKGKFVSPLTLVAEKGWFIVEVKYRSKILRHECEKVQYMKTVKKMYNFKCYILHLG
;
A
#
# COMPACT_ATOMS: atom_id res chain seq x y z
N MET A 1 -29.38 -12.54 10.81
CA MET A 1 -29.87 -11.73 9.68
C MET A 1 -28.68 -11.26 8.87
N SER A 2 -28.69 -11.57 7.58
CA SER A 2 -27.59 -11.43 6.62
C SER A 2 -27.05 -10.01 6.52
N GLN A 3 -25.74 -9.83 6.57
CA GLN A 3 -25.11 -8.59 6.10
C GLN A 3 -24.40 -8.88 4.79
N GLY A 4 -24.96 -8.28 3.74
CA GLY A 4 -24.54 -8.41 2.35
C GLY A 4 -23.13 -7.89 2.16
N ILE A 5 -22.24 -8.80 1.79
CA ILE A 5 -21.18 -8.52 0.83
C ILE A 5 -21.90 -7.89 -0.38
N TYR A 6 -21.47 -6.72 -0.82
CA TYR A 6 -21.82 -6.27 -2.17
C TYR A 6 -21.23 -7.32 -3.10
N ARG A 7 -22.06 -8.29 -3.48
CA ARG A 7 -21.80 -9.22 -4.58
C ARG A 7 -22.08 -8.39 -5.82
N PRO A 8 -21.08 -8.02 -6.64
CA PRO A 8 -21.39 -7.94 -8.04
C PRO A 8 -21.90 -9.33 -8.39
N GLU A 9 -23.14 -9.44 -8.86
CA GLU A 9 -23.55 -10.62 -9.60
C GLU A 9 -22.60 -10.68 -10.80
N LEU A 10 -21.52 -11.45 -10.64
CA LEU A 10 -20.71 -11.87 -11.76
C LEU A 10 -21.62 -12.81 -12.55
N GLY A 11 -22.23 -12.26 -13.58
CA GLY A 11 -23.00 -13.04 -14.54
C GLY A 11 -22.14 -14.15 -15.15
N PRO A 12 -22.75 -15.05 -15.93
CA PRO A 12 -22.05 -16.18 -16.56
C PRO A 12 -20.90 -15.77 -17.50
N HIS A 13 -20.75 -14.47 -17.76
CA HIS A 13 -19.57 -13.87 -18.35
C HIS A 13 -18.67 -13.37 -17.20
N GLY A 14 -17.75 -14.22 -16.76
CA GLY A 14 -16.68 -13.82 -15.83
C GLY A 14 -15.98 -12.57 -16.36
N VAL A 15 -15.48 -11.73 -15.44
CA VAL A 15 -14.78 -10.47 -15.77
C VAL A 15 -13.89 -10.72 -16.98
N GLY A 16 -14.25 -10.12 -18.11
CA GLY A 16 -13.55 -10.28 -19.37
C GLY A 16 -12.10 -9.89 -19.19
N SER A 17 -11.27 -10.34 -20.12
CA SER A 17 -9.82 -10.25 -20.07
C SER A 17 -9.29 -9.00 -19.36
N VAL A 18 -8.69 -9.22 -18.19
CA VAL A 18 -8.02 -8.16 -17.43
C VAL A 18 -6.55 -8.19 -17.79
N ILE A 19 -6.01 -7.03 -18.16
CA ILE A 19 -4.57 -6.85 -18.30
C ILE A 19 -4.06 -6.06 -17.12
N LYS A 20 -3.17 -6.67 -16.34
CA LYS A 20 -2.46 -5.97 -15.30
C LYS A 20 -0.99 -5.85 -15.67
N VAL A 21 -0.53 -4.63 -15.77
CA VAL A 21 0.88 -4.32 -15.94
C VAL A 21 1.38 -3.75 -14.62
N GLU A 22 1.95 -4.63 -13.81
CA GLU A 22 2.49 -4.28 -12.51
C GLU A 22 4.01 -4.07 -12.57
N GLN A 23 4.51 -3.22 -11.69
CA GLN A 23 5.89 -2.78 -11.60
C GLN A 23 6.27 -2.87 -10.10
N GLN A 24 6.97 -3.91 -9.64
CA GLN A 24 7.15 -4.20 -8.20
C GLN A 24 8.61 -4.46 -7.77
N SER A 25 9.25 -3.57 -7.02
CA SER A 25 10.51 -3.88 -6.32
C SER A 25 10.31 -4.47 -4.92
N SER A 26 9.10 -4.36 -4.34
CA SER A 26 8.78 -4.86 -3.00
C SER A 26 7.44 -5.62 -2.97
N PRO A 27 7.40 -6.87 -2.45
CA PRO A 27 6.19 -7.69 -2.39
C PRO A 27 5.13 -7.19 -1.38
N ARG A 28 5.35 -6.03 -0.74
CA ARG A 28 4.47 -5.49 0.30
C ARG A 28 3.50 -4.41 -0.17
N PHE A 29 3.72 -3.79 -1.33
CA PHE A 29 3.08 -2.49 -1.64
C PHE A 29 2.38 -2.40 -2.99
N SER A 30 1.98 -3.53 -3.56
CA SER A 30 1.38 -3.57 -4.89
C SER A 30 -0.12 -3.89 -4.85
N LEU A 31 -0.81 -3.77 -5.97
CA LEU A 31 -2.08 -4.49 -6.16
C LEU A 31 -1.70 -5.97 -6.23
N VAL A 32 -1.42 -6.62 -5.10
CA VAL A 32 -1.09 -8.04 -5.07
C VAL A 32 -2.25 -8.82 -5.71
N GLY A 33 -2.06 -9.47 -6.85
CA GLY A 33 -3.18 -10.19 -7.45
C GLY A 33 -3.12 -10.68 -8.90
N CYS A 34 -2.22 -10.22 -9.78
CA CYS A 34 -2.23 -10.80 -11.15
C CYS A 34 -1.47 -12.11 -11.29
N GLU A 35 -0.51 -12.34 -10.41
CA GLU A 35 0.32 -13.55 -10.39
C GLU A 35 -0.34 -14.69 -9.60
N VAL A 36 -1.46 -14.42 -8.92
CA VAL A 36 -2.16 -15.38 -8.08
C VAL A 36 -3.58 -15.60 -8.59
N GLU A 37 -4.02 -16.84 -8.54
CA GLU A 37 -5.40 -17.19 -8.83
C GLU A 37 -6.28 -16.87 -7.63
N ILE A 38 -7.30 -16.06 -7.87
CA ILE A 38 -8.25 -15.66 -6.82
C ILE A 38 -9.61 -16.19 -7.23
N LEU A 39 -10.15 -17.11 -6.41
CA LEU A 39 -11.46 -17.73 -6.64
C LEU A 39 -11.60 -18.40 -8.02
N GLY A 40 -10.53 -19.02 -8.55
CA GLY A 40 -10.56 -19.71 -9.84
C GLY A 40 -10.34 -18.81 -11.05
N VAL A 41 -10.09 -17.50 -10.85
CA VAL A 41 -9.93 -16.53 -11.93
C VAL A 41 -8.50 -16.00 -11.96
N ARG A 42 -7.94 -15.89 -13.16
CA ARG A 42 -6.66 -15.23 -13.45
C ARG A 42 -6.85 -14.13 -14.50
N PRO A 43 -6.03 -13.07 -14.49
CA PRO A 43 -6.00 -12.11 -15.58
C PRO A 43 -5.56 -12.76 -16.89
N SER A 44 -6.09 -12.29 -18.02
CA SER A 44 -5.71 -12.81 -19.34
C SER A 44 -4.28 -12.46 -19.72
N TYR A 45 -3.74 -11.39 -19.15
CA TYR A 45 -2.31 -11.09 -19.23
C TYR A 45 -1.84 -10.40 -17.94
N CYS A 46 -0.70 -10.87 -17.44
CA CYS A 46 0.04 -10.32 -16.33
C CYS A 46 1.49 -10.23 -16.78
N ARG A 47 2.07 -9.03 -16.77
CA ARG A 47 3.52 -8.88 -17.01
C ARG A 47 4.23 -9.19 -15.70
N GLU A 48 4.88 -10.35 -15.64
CA GLU A 48 5.73 -10.72 -14.51
C GLU A 48 6.90 -9.74 -14.34
N TYR A 49 7.25 -9.52 -13.09
CA TYR A 49 8.30 -8.59 -12.72
C TYR A 49 9.64 -9.30 -12.47
N PHE A 50 10.72 -8.75 -13.04
CA PHE A 50 12.08 -9.27 -12.82
C PHE A 50 13.13 -8.19 -12.44
N SER A 51 12.83 -6.88 -12.51
CA SER A 51 13.81 -5.81 -12.24
C SER A 51 13.20 -4.43 -11.97
N VAL A 52 13.92 -3.57 -11.23
CA VAL A 52 13.49 -2.20 -10.85
C VAL A 52 12.97 -1.44 -12.08
N PRO A 53 11.68 -1.08 -12.11
CA PRO A 53 11.05 -0.62 -13.32
C PRO A 53 11.36 0.86 -13.53
N THR A 54 11.67 1.21 -14.77
CA THR A 54 12.04 2.57 -15.18
C THR A 54 10.82 3.39 -15.58
N ASP A 55 10.97 4.70 -15.69
CA ASP A 55 9.91 5.59 -16.21
C ASP A 55 9.48 5.17 -17.63
N LYS A 56 10.42 4.62 -18.43
CA LYS A 56 10.12 4.04 -19.74
C LYS A 56 9.19 2.83 -19.61
N ASN A 57 9.42 1.94 -18.65
CA ASN A 57 8.55 0.79 -18.45
C ASN A 57 7.12 1.22 -18.10
N PHE A 58 6.96 2.31 -17.34
CA PHE A 58 5.65 2.90 -17.04
C PHE A 58 4.95 3.46 -18.28
N ALA A 59 5.65 4.23 -19.10
CA ALA A 59 5.09 4.72 -20.35
C ALA A 59 4.71 3.58 -21.31
N ASP A 60 5.57 2.57 -21.45
CA ASP A 60 5.32 1.39 -22.29
C ASP A 60 4.10 0.60 -21.77
N ALA A 61 3.98 0.42 -20.44
CA ALA A 61 2.84 -0.24 -19.81
C ALA A 61 1.50 0.46 -20.10
N ILE A 62 1.48 1.79 -20.06
CA ILE A 62 0.29 2.58 -20.43
C ILE A 62 -0.06 2.35 -21.91
N SER A 63 0.94 2.36 -22.79
CA SER A 63 0.71 2.12 -24.23
C SER A 63 0.15 0.73 -24.50
N ASP A 64 0.72 -0.29 -23.86
CA ASP A 64 0.28 -1.69 -23.97
C ASP A 64 -1.17 -1.84 -23.46
N ALA A 65 -1.50 -1.19 -22.34
CA ALA A 65 -2.85 -1.16 -21.79
C ALA A 65 -3.86 -0.54 -22.76
N LEU A 66 -3.55 0.64 -23.34
CA LEU A 66 -4.43 1.30 -24.31
C LEU A 66 -4.61 0.48 -25.59
N GLU A 67 -3.56 -0.20 -26.05
CA GLU A 67 -3.66 -1.06 -27.23
C GLU A 67 -4.58 -2.26 -27.00
N SER A 68 -4.49 -2.84 -25.80
CA SER A 68 -5.30 -4.00 -25.42
C SER A 68 -6.77 -3.67 -25.23
N LEU A 69 -7.05 -2.47 -24.71
CA LEU A 69 -8.41 -1.93 -24.68
C LEU A 69 -8.93 -1.66 -26.09
N ARG A 70 -8.10 -1.07 -26.96
CA ARG A 70 -8.49 -0.73 -28.34
C ARG A 70 -8.83 -1.94 -29.19
N ASN A 71 -8.04 -3.01 -29.10
CA ASN A 71 -8.23 -4.21 -29.93
C ASN A 71 -9.23 -5.21 -29.32
N GLY A 72 -9.82 -4.90 -28.16
CA GLY A 72 -10.81 -5.74 -27.49
C GLY A 72 -10.22 -6.99 -26.83
N SER A 73 -8.89 -7.12 -26.75
CA SER A 73 -8.24 -8.20 -26.00
C SER A 73 -8.38 -8.00 -24.48
N ALA A 74 -8.75 -6.80 -24.02
CA ALA A 74 -9.05 -6.49 -22.64
C ALA A 74 -10.24 -5.55 -22.50
N GLU A 75 -11.08 -5.77 -21.49
CA GLU A 75 -12.15 -4.84 -21.10
C GLU A 75 -11.70 -3.89 -19.99
N MET A 76 -10.65 -4.29 -19.24
CA MET A 76 -10.06 -3.51 -18.17
C MET A 76 -8.55 -3.67 -18.20
N ALA A 77 -7.85 -2.55 -18.03
CA ALA A 77 -6.40 -2.54 -17.84
C ALA A 77 -6.03 -1.78 -16.55
N ALA A 78 -5.04 -2.29 -15.82
CA ALA A 78 -4.49 -1.66 -14.63
C ALA A 78 -2.97 -1.53 -14.75
N VAL A 79 -2.47 -0.31 -14.54
CA VAL A 79 -1.03 -0.01 -14.55
C VAL A 79 -0.64 0.56 -13.18
N TYR A 80 0.45 0.05 -12.61
CA TYR A 80 0.98 0.48 -11.32
C TYR A 80 2.35 1.16 -11.49
N TYR A 81 2.65 2.13 -10.62
CA TYR A 81 3.93 2.86 -10.61
C TYR A 81 4.43 3.09 -9.19
N GLU A 82 5.61 2.55 -8.88
CA GLU A 82 6.15 2.47 -7.52
C GLU A 82 7.11 3.61 -7.16
N ARG A 83 7.76 4.22 -8.16
CA ARG A 83 8.94 5.06 -7.91
C ARG A 83 8.66 6.28 -7.03
N ILE A 84 7.46 6.87 -7.10
CA ILE A 84 7.08 7.97 -6.18
C ILE A 84 7.20 7.52 -4.73
N ASP A 85 6.77 6.31 -4.43
CA ASP A 85 6.81 5.73 -3.09
C ASP A 85 8.25 5.41 -2.68
N VAL A 86 9.00 4.73 -3.54
CA VAL A 86 10.43 4.42 -3.35
C VAL A 86 11.25 5.68 -3.03
N GLU A 87 11.13 6.72 -3.85
CA GLU A 87 11.86 7.98 -3.63
C GLU A 87 11.36 8.71 -2.37
N GLY A 88 10.07 8.59 -2.05
CA GLY A 88 9.48 9.09 -0.81
C GLY A 88 10.04 8.38 0.43
N HIS A 89 10.24 7.07 0.35
CA HIS A 89 10.82 6.25 1.42
C HIS A 89 12.30 6.57 1.65
N HIS A 90 13.08 6.72 0.58
CA HIS A 90 14.50 7.07 0.67
C HIS A 90 14.73 8.51 1.15
N TYR A 91 14.08 9.48 0.50
CA TYR A 91 14.45 10.89 0.66
C TYR A 91 13.42 11.72 1.44
N GLY A 92 12.22 11.17 1.66
CA GLY A 92 11.12 11.85 2.34
C GLY A 92 10.11 12.48 1.38
N PRO A 93 8.89 12.76 1.86
CA PRO A 93 7.78 13.28 1.05
C PRO A 93 8.07 14.62 0.37
N SER A 94 8.91 15.49 0.94
CA SER A 94 9.18 16.83 0.37
C SER A 94 10.43 16.91 -0.51
N SER A 95 11.10 15.77 -0.72
CA SER A 95 12.39 15.68 -1.41
C SER A 95 12.32 16.04 -2.90
N GLN A 96 13.46 16.47 -3.46
CA GLN A 96 13.56 16.76 -4.89
C GLN A 96 13.46 15.48 -5.73
N GLN A 97 13.96 14.37 -5.22
CA GLN A 97 13.91 13.05 -5.85
C GLN A 97 12.47 12.58 -6.05
N ARG A 98 11.64 12.64 -5.00
CA ARG A 98 10.20 12.34 -5.09
C ARG A 98 9.49 13.29 -6.05
N LYS A 99 9.80 14.59 -6.00
CA LYS A 99 9.24 15.58 -6.94
C LYS A 99 9.63 15.30 -8.39
N ASN A 100 10.84 14.80 -8.65
CA ASN A 100 11.28 14.41 -9.98
C ASN A 100 10.53 13.17 -10.47
N ALA A 101 10.37 12.13 -9.63
CA ALA A 101 9.55 10.97 -9.99
C ALA A 101 8.09 11.35 -10.29
N LEU A 102 7.51 12.31 -9.54
CA LEU A 102 6.18 12.83 -9.84
C LEU A 102 6.09 13.52 -11.20
N LYS A 103 7.14 14.25 -11.64
CA LYS A 103 7.17 14.87 -12.97
C LYS A 103 7.15 13.82 -14.09
N GLU A 104 7.82 12.69 -13.90
CA GLU A 104 7.80 11.60 -14.90
C GLU A 104 6.43 10.95 -14.99
N VAL A 105 5.70 10.80 -13.87
CA VAL A 105 4.30 10.36 -13.88
C VAL A 105 3.42 11.36 -14.63
N ASP A 106 3.55 12.65 -14.33
CA ASP A 106 2.79 13.72 -15.00
C ASP A 106 3.02 13.69 -16.52
N LYS A 107 4.27 13.54 -16.96
CA LYS A 107 4.64 13.39 -18.38
C LYS A 107 4.01 12.15 -19.00
N ALA A 108 4.05 11.00 -18.33
CA ALA A 108 3.45 9.76 -18.83
C ALA A 108 1.92 9.88 -18.95
N LEU A 109 1.26 10.53 -17.99
CA LEU A 109 -0.18 10.78 -18.03
C LEU A 109 -0.57 11.78 -19.15
N SER A 110 0.23 12.82 -19.36
CA SER A 110 0.03 13.75 -20.49
C SER A 110 0.15 13.03 -21.84
N ASN A 111 1.13 12.16 -21.98
CA ASN A 111 1.29 11.31 -23.16
C ASN A 111 0.12 10.32 -23.32
N MET A 112 -0.37 9.72 -22.24
CA MET A 112 -1.54 8.85 -22.24
C MET A 112 -2.78 9.56 -22.81
N ILE A 113 -3.06 10.77 -22.34
CA ILE A 113 -4.19 11.58 -22.82
C ILE A 113 -4.05 11.85 -24.33
N THR A 114 -2.84 12.16 -24.77
CA THR A 114 -2.54 12.38 -26.20
C THR A 114 -2.78 11.10 -27.02
N LEU A 115 -2.35 9.94 -26.52
CA LEU A 115 -2.55 8.64 -27.16
C LEU A 115 -4.02 8.23 -27.23
N ILE A 116 -4.79 8.47 -26.17
CA ILE A 116 -6.24 8.20 -26.15
C ILE A 116 -6.93 8.98 -27.28
N LYS A 117 -6.64 10.28 -27.39
CA LYS A 117 -7.22 11.14 -28.43
C LYS A 117 -6.77 10.73 -29.83
N SER A 118 -5.47 10.46 -30.03
CA SER A 118 -4.95 10.10 -31.36
C SER A 118 -5.44 8.74 -31.84
N LYS A 119 -5.80 7.83 -30.93
CA LYS A 119 -6.40 6.53 -31.24
C LYS A 119 -7.94 6.57 -31.32
N GLY A 120 -8.57 7.72 -31.11
CA GLY A 120 -10.03 7.86 -31.15
C GLY A 120 -10.78 7.26 -29.96
N LEU A 121 -10.08 6.99 -28.85
CA LEU A 121 -10.62 6.27 -27.68
C LEU A 121 -11.28 7.18 -26.63
N GLN A 122 -11.36 8.49 -26.87
CA GLN A 122 -11.76 9.47 -25.85
C GLN A 122 -13.20 9.31 -25.32
N HIS A 123 -14.06 8.63 -26.08
CA HIS A 123 -15.44 8.31 -25.68
C HIS A 123 -15.61 6.84 -25.25
N ASP A 124 -14.59 6.01 -25.42
CA ASP A 124 -14.65 4.56 -25.21
C ASP A 124 -13.91 4.12 -23.93
N VAL A 125 -12.97 4.94 -23.44
CA VAL A 125 -12.14 4.61 -22.28
C VAL A 125 -12.40 5.54 -21.11
N ASN A 126 -12.66 4.96 -19.94
CA ASN A 126 -12.67 5.66 -18.67
C ASN A 126 -11.33 5.48 -17.95
N VAL A 127 -10.72 6.58 -17.51
CA VAL A 127 -9.45 6.54 -16.78
C VAL A 127 -9.69 6.84 -15.31
N LEU A 128 -9.30 5.92 -14.44
CA LEU A 128 -9.28 6.10 -12.98
C LEU A 128 -7.84 6.23 -12.49
N LEU A 129 -7.54 7.33 -11.83
CA LEU A 129 -6.25 7.55 -11.17
C LEU A 129 -6.44 7.62 -9.66
N PHE A 130 -5.71 6.79 -8.94
CA PHE A 130 -5.67 6.78 -7.48
C PHE A 130 -4.31 6.27 -6.98
N SER A 131 -4.02 6.55 -5.71
CA SER A 131 -2.90 5.95 -4.99
C SER A 131 -3.46 4.98 -3.95
N ASP A 132 -2.63 4.09 -3.45
CA ASP A 132 -2.88 3.13 -2.39
C ASP A 132 -2.67 3.71 -0.97
N HIS A 133 -1.83 4.74 -0.81
CA HIS A 133 -1.63 5.48 0.44
C HIS A 133 -0.93 6.85 0.28
N GLY A 134 -0.78 7.57 1.40
CA GLY A 134 0.01 8.79 1.48
C GLY A 134 1.42 8.56 2.03
N MET A 135 2.17 9.66 2.20
CA MET A 135 3.51 9.67 2.78
C MET A 135 3.66 10.84 3.79
N THR A 136 4.43 10.66 4.86
CA THR A 136 4.75 11.72 5.83
C THR A 136 6.17 11.55 6.34
N ASP A 137 6.76 12.64 6.82
CA ASP A 137 8.09 12.62 7.45
C ASP A 137 8.08 11.83 8.76
N ILE A 138 9.21 11.17 9.04
CA ILE A 138 9.50 10.50 10.30
C ILE A 138 10.84 11.01 10.86
N SER A 139 10.92 11.17 12.19
CA SER A 139 12.19 11.48 12.88
C SER A 139 12.73 10.23 13.55
N TRP A 140 13.79 9.67 12.96
CA TRP A 140 14.51 8.53 13.54
C TRP A 140 15.33 8.90 14.78
N VAL A 141 15.54 10.18 15.05
CA VAL A 141 16.30 10.63 16.22
C VAL A 141 15.38 10.67 17.44
N ASP A 142 14.22 11.31 17.31
CA ASP A 142 13.38 11.70 18.45
C ASP A 142 12.04 10.98 18.54
N LYS A 143 11.53 10.41 17.43
CA LYS A 143 10.17 9.86 17.34
C LYS A 143 10.15 8.36 17.07
N VAL A 144 10.88 7.62 17.89
CA VAL A 144 10.99 6.16 17.81
C VAL A 144 10.57 5.54 19.14
N ILE A 145 9.62 4.60 19.08
CA ILE A 145 9.20 3.77 20.21
C ILE A 145 9.91 2.42 20.08
N GLU A 146 10.77 2.10 21.04
CA GLU A 146 11.48 0.81 21.10
C GLU A 146 10.77 -0.13 22.08
N LEU A 147 10.10 -1.17 21.56
CA LEU A 147 9.29 -2.07 22.38
C LEU A 147 10.11 -2.79 23.46
N LYS A 148 11.39 -3.08 23.19
CA LYS A 148 12.31 -3.72 24.14
C LYS A 148 12.55 -2.89 25.41
N ASN A 149 12.27 -1.58 25.39
CA ASN A 149 12.36 -0.72 26.58
C ASN A 149 11.15 -0.87 27.52
N TYR A 150 10.06 -1.49 27.06
CA TYR A 150 8.80 -1.58 27.81
C TYR A 150 8.40 -3.01 28.13
N ILE A 151 8.74 -3.96 27.26
CA ILE A 151 8.40 -5.39 27.42
C ILE A 151 9.60 -6.28 27.17
N ASN A 152 9.57 -7.48 27.73
CA ASN A 152 10.54 -8.50 27.39
C ASN A 152 10.12 -9.18 26.07
N MET A 153 10.92 -9.05 25.03
CA MET A 153 10.57 -9.59 23.71
C MET A 153 10.49 -11.13 23.70
N SER A 154 11.13 -11.83 24.65
CA SER A 154 10.99 -13.29 24.79
C SER A 154 9.58 -13.72 25.19
N ASP A 155 8.78 -12.80 25.74
CA ASP A 155 7.39 -13.04 26.15
C ASP A 155 6.41 -12.86 24.97
N THR A 156 6.94 -12.65 23.75
CA THR A 156 6.17 -12.53 22.51
C THR A 156 6.42 -13.72 21.61
N ILE A 157 5.35 -14.33 21.11
CA ILE A 157 5.42 -15.41 20.12
C ILE A 157 5.82 -14.85 18.77
N GLN A 158 5.25 -13.69 18.41
CA GLN A 158 5.47 -13.09 17.11
C GLN A 158 5.23 -11.58 17.14
N MET A 159 6.11 -10.87 16.44
CA MET A 159 5.92 -9.48 16.01
C MET A 159 5.93 -9.46 14.49
N LYS A 160 4.95 -8.79 13.88
CA LYS A 160 4.94 -8.50 12.45
C LYS A 160 5.02 -7.00 12.23
N ASP A 161 5.83 -6.65 11.24
CA ASP A 161 6.15 -5.30 10.80
C ASP A 161 6.89 -4.43 11.82
N ARG A 162 7.31 -3.28 11.34
CA ARG A 162 7.84 -2.14 12.10
C ARG A 162 7.27 -0.88 11.46
N GLY A 163 7.05 0.18 12.24
CA GLY A 163 6.57 1.46 11.72
C GLY A 163 5.28 1.96 12.38
N PRO A 164 4.33 2.52 11.62
CA PRO A 164 3.16 3.18 12.18
C PRO A 164 2.08 2.19 12.65
N VAL A 165 2.11 0.95 12.18
CA VAL A 165 1.27 -0.14 12.69
C VAL A 165 2.13 -1.37 12.90
N VAL A 166 2.00 -2.01 14.06
CA VAL A 166 2.68 -3.27 14.40
C VAL A 166 1.65 -4.27 14.90
N SER A 167 1.75 -5.49 14.40
CA SER A 167 0.90 -6.60 14.85
C SER A 167 1.69 -7.47 15.82
N LEU A 168 1.19 -7.63 17.05
CA LEU A 168 1.90 -8.31 18.13
C LEU A 168 1.07 -9.48 18.69
N TRP A 169 1.72 -10.64 18.81
CA TRP A 169 1.20 -11.86 19.44
C TRP A 169 2.01 -12.17 20.69
N PRO A 170 1.56 -11.70 21.88
CA PRO A 170 2.11 -12.14 23.16
C PRO A 170 1.95 -13.65 23.39
N ALA A 171 2.78 -14.23 24.26
CA ALA A 171 2.44 -15.50 24.88
C ALA A 171 1.10 -15.35 25.66
N PRO A 172 0.17 -16.33 25.61
CA PRO A 172 -1.17 -16.17 26.19
C PRO A 172 -1.18 -15.72 27.65
N GLU A 173 -0.29 -16.27 28.47
CA GLU A 173 -0.12 -15.94 29.89
C GLU A 173 0.50 -14.57 30.13
N LYS A 174 1.16 -13.99 29.11
CA LYS A 174 1.80 -12.68 29.15
C LYS A 174 0.96 -11.57 28.51
N HIS A 175 -0.13 -11.91 27.84
CA HIS A 175 -0.97 -10.94 27.11
C HIS A 175 -1.42 -9.76 27.98
N ALA A 176 -1.98 -10.03 29.16
CA ALA A 176 -2.50 -8.98 30.04
C ALA A 176 -1.37 -8.07 30.56
N GLU A 177 -0.23 -8.66 30.93
CA GLU A 177 0.96 -7.93 31.40
C GLU A 177 1.50 -7.00 30.30
N ILE A 178 1.70 -7.53 29.09
CA ILE A 178 2.21 -6.79 27.94
C ILE A 178 1.23 -5.69 27.54
N TYR A 179 -0.08 -5.98 27.49
CA TYR A 179 -1.09 -4.97 27.16
C TYR A 179 -1.04 -3.78 28.13
N GLN A 180 -0.99 -4.02 29.45
CA GLN A 180 -0.94 -2.93 30.42
C GLN A 180 0.35 -2.12 30.32
N LYS A 181 1.50 -2.78 30.16
CA LYS A 181 2.80 -2.10 29.97
C LYS A 181 2.80 -1.20 28.74
N LEU A 182 2.32 -1.71 27.60
CA LEU A 182 2.31 -0.97 26.35
C LEU A 182 1.24 0.13 26.30
N LYS A 183 0.10 -0.03 27.00
CA LYS A 183 -0.96 0.98 27.06
C LYS A 183 -0.52 2.29 27.71
N GLY A 184 0.48 2.24 28.60
CA GLY A 184 1.07 3.42 29.23
C GLY A 184 2.13 4.13 28.39
N VAL A 185 2.48 3.61 27.21
CA VAL A 185 3.51 4.20 26.35
C VAL A 185 2.93 5.38 25.58
N GLU A 186 3.55 6.56 25.72
CA GLU A 186 3.15 7.76 25.00
C GLU A 186 3.30 7.60 23.48
N HIS A 187 2.48 8.34 22.72
CA HIS A 187 2.51 8.37 21.26
C HIS A 187 2.21 7.05 20.54
N MET A 188 1.64 6.09 21.25
CA MET A 188 1.17 4.82 20.71
C MET A 188 -0.20 4.48 21.29
N ASN A 189 -1.11 4.01 20.43
CA ASN A 189 -2.34 3.36 20.87
C ASN A 189 -2.18 1.85 20.78
N VAL A 190 -2.68 1.14 21.80
CA VAL A 190 -2.61 -0.31 21.88
C VAL A 190 -4.05 -0.83 21.96
N TYR A 191 -4.43 -1.65 20.99
CA TYR A 191 -5.78 -2.19 20.91
C TYR A 191 -5.76 -3.71 21.11
N ASN A 192 -6.59 -4.23 22.01
CA ASN A 192 -7.08 -5.59 21.85
C ASN A 192 -8.01 -5.64 20.65
N ILE A 193 -8.22 -6.83 20.07
CA ILE A 193 -9.12 -7.03 18.92
C ILE A 193 -10.46 -6.30 19.09
N GLN A 194 -11.10 -6.41 20.26
CA GLN A 194 -12.42 -5.81 20.50
C GLN A 194 -12.40 -4.29 20.56
N ASP A 195 -11.27 -3.72 21.00
CA ASP A 195 -11.06 -2.28 21.22
C ASP A 195 -10.63 -1.55 19.93
N ILE A 196 -10.29 -2.30 18.87
CA ILE A 196 -9.95 -1.73 17.56
C ILE A 196 -11.16 -0.92 17.06
N PRO A 197 -10.97 0.37 16.71
CA PRO A 197 -12.05 1.23 16.23
C PRO A 197 -12.81 0.65 15.05
N ASP A 198 -14.15 0.61 15.13
CA ASP A 198 -15.01 0.05 14.08
C ASP A 198 -14.81 0.72 12.72
N ARG A 199 -14.49 2.02 12.72
CA ARG A 199 -14.18 2.78 11.50
C ARG A 199 -12.98 2.24 10.70
N PHE A 200 -12.18 1.34 11.28
CA PHE A 200 -11.07 0.69 10.57
C PHE A 200 -11.51 -0.52 9.76
N PHE A 201 -12.70 -1.08 10.03
CA PHE A 201 -13.18 -2.32 9.39
C PHE A 201 -12.16 -3.48 9.45
N TYR A 202 -11.27 -3.48 10.44
CA TYR A 202 -10.13 -4.39 10.52
C TYR A 202 -10.38 -5.59 11.45
N LYS A 203 -11.01 -5.37 12.62
CA LYS A 203 -11.04 -6.35 13.73
C LYS A 203 -11.73 -7.69 13.48
N LYS A 204 -12.48 -7.82 12.38
CA LYS A 204 -13.14 -9.08 11.98
C LYS A 204 -12.27 -9.95 11.07
N GLY A 205 -11.08 -9.51 10.70
CA GLY A 205 -10.17 -10.24 9.82
C GLY A 205 -9.57 -11.49 10.47
N LYS A 206 -9.36 -12.55 9.68
CA LYS A 206 -8.76 -13.82 10.12
C LYS A 206 -7.35 -13.67 10.70
N PHE A 207 -6.60 -12.66 10.24
CA PHE A 207 -5.19 -12.46 10.56
C PHE A 207 -4.94 -11.27 11.50
N VAL A 208 -5.99 -10.76 12.15
CA VAL A 208 -5.84 -9.68 13.14
C VAL A 208 -5.09 -10.21 14.35
N SER A 209 -4.06 -9.48 14.78
CA SER A 209 -3.28 -9.84 15.96
C SER A 209 -4.05 -9.62 17.27
N PRO A 210 -3.71 -10.36 18.34
CA PRO A 210 -4.25 -10.11 19.68
C PRO A 210 -4.06 -8.67 20.13
N LEU A 211 -2.88 -8.09 19.83
CA LEU A 211 -2.58 -6.68 20.05
C LEU A 211 -2.22 -5.98 18.74
N THR A 212 -2.95 -4.93 18.39
CA THR A 212 -2.62 -4.02 17.28
C THR A 212 -2.08 -2.72 17.86
N LEU A 213 -0.82 -2.42 17.55
CA LEU A 213 -0.14 -1.20 17.99
C LEU A 213 -0.21 -0.17 16.87
N VAL A 214 -0.61 1.06 17.19
CA VAL A 214 -0.78 2.15 16.22
C VAL A 214 -0.07 3.40 16.71
N ALA A 215 1.02 3.76 16.04
CA ALA A 215 1.79 4.96 16.36
C ALA A 215 1.01 6.24 15.99
N GLU A 216 1.25 7.31 16.74
CA GLU A 216 0.83 8.64 16.32
C GLU A 216 1.60 9.13 15.09
N LYS A 217 1.07 10.14 14.39
CA LYS A 217 1.71 10.67 13.18
C LYS A 217 3.13 11.16 13.47
N GLY A 218 4.07 10.70 12.66
CA GLY A 218 5.51 10.98 12.74
C GLY A 218 6.29 10.05 13.67
N TRP A 219 5.61 9.19 14.44
CA TRP A 219 6.22 8.19 15.31
C TRP A 219 6.36 6.84 14.61
N PHE A 220 7.35 6.08 15.08
CA PHE A 220 7.73 4.82 14.47
C PHE A 220 8.00 3.76 15.54
N ILE A 221 7.34 2.61 15.45
CA ILE A 221 7.52 1.51 16.39
C ILE A 221 8.56 0.53 15.84
N VAL A 222 9.56 0.18 16.65
CA VAL A 222 10.55 -0.86 16.38
C VAL A 222 10.69 -1.78 17.59
N GLU A 223 11.24 -2.97 17.37
CA GLU A 223 11.70 -3.81 18.48
C GLU A 223 12.86 -3.13 19.23
N VAL A 224 13.91 -2.78 18.49
CA VAL A 224 15.13 -2.10 18.98
C VAL A 224 15.65 -1.13 17.93
N LYS A 225 16.17 0.02 18.36
CA LYS A 225 16.83 1.00 17.49
C LYS A 225 18.30 0.63 17.34
N TYR A 226 18.69 0.22 16.13
CA TYR A 226 20.10 -0.01 15.83
C TYR A 226 20.84 1.33 15.69
N ARG A 227 21.96 1.49 16.42
CA ARG A 227 22.76 2.74 16.47
C ARG A 227 23.75 2.92 15.31
N SER A 228 23.87 1.99 14.37
CA SER A 228 24.91 2.08 13.32
C SER A 228 24.55 3.10 12.23
N LYS A 229 25.53 3.92 11.82
CA LYS A 229 25.41 4.88 10.69
C LYS A 229 25.10 4.19 9.35
N ILE A 230 25.44 2.90 9.23
CA ILE A 230 25.35 2.09 8.01
C ILE A 230 23.87 1.73 7.70
N LEU A 231 23.05 1.50 8.72
CA LEU A 231 21.63 1.16 8.55
C LEU A 231 20.71 2.36 8.29
N ARG A 232 21.22 3.60 8.29
CA ARG A 232 20.42 4.77 7.87
C ARG A 232 20.00 4.69 6.41
N HIS A 233 20.74 3.94 5.58
CA HIS A 233 20.43 3.74 4.16
C HIS A 233 19.51 2.52 3.93
N GLU A 234 19.50 1.51 4.82
CA GLU A 234 18.69 0.29 4.67
C GLU A 234 17.36 0.32 5.46
N CYS A 235 17.17 1.27 6.38
CA CYS A 235 15.91 1.45 7.09
C CYS A 235 15.03 2.49 6.40
N GLU A 236 14.50 2.07 5.25
CA GLU A 236 13.39 2.69 4.51
C GLU A 236 12.30 3.17 5.48
N LYS A 237 11.96 4.46 5.37
CA LYS A 237 10.86 5.10 6.11
C LYS A 237 9.56 4.37 5.77
N VAL A 238 8.56 4.32 6.65
CA VAL A 238 7.43 3.37 6.47
C VAL A 238 6.13 4.02 5.99
N GLN A 239 5.43 3.24 5.18
CA GLN A 239 4.07 3.40 4.67
C GLN A 239 3.06 3.62 5.80
N TYR A 240 2.21 4.64 5.67
CA TYR A 240 1.07 4.80 6.56
C TYR A 240 -0.10 3.97 6.02
N MET A 241 -0.42 2.87 6.69
CA MET A 241 -1.73 2.24 6.51
C MET A 241 -2.84 3.26 6.79
N LYS A 242 -3.97 3.10 6.08
CA LYS A 242 -5.23 3.89 6.11
C LYS A 242 -5.91 4.05 7.49
N THR A 243 -5.17 3.87 8.57
CA THR A 243 -5.68 3.60 9.91
C THR A 243 -5.35 4.76 10.88
N VAL A 244 -4.31 5.55 10.61
CA VAL A 244 -3.90 6.64 11.53
C VAL A 244 -4.52 7.98 11.11
N LYS A 245 -5.72 8.25 11.63
CA LYS A 245 -6.46 9.52 11.90
C LYS A 245 -6.33 10.77 10.99
N LYS A 246 -5.40 10.89 10.04
CA LYS A 246 -5.20 12.03 9.14
C LYS A 246 -4.24 11.74 7.96
N MET A 247 -4.51 10.68 7.20
CA MET A 247 -4.05 10.54 5.81
C MET A 247 -5.25 10.40 4.87
N TYR A 248 -6.16 11.37 4.96
CA TYR A 248 -7.18 11.57 3.96
C TYR A 248 -6.58 12.45 2.89
N ASN A 249 -6.17 11.84 1.79
CA ASN A 249 -6.27 12.42 0.45
C ASN A 249 -6.08 11.31 -0.59
N PHE A 250 -6.92 10.28 -0.52
CA PHE A 250 -7.24 9.53 -1.73
C PHE A 250 -8.07 10.46 -2.58
N LYS A 251 -7.42 11.17 -3.47
CA LYS A 251 -8.11 11.82 -4.57
C LYS A 251 -8.18 10.78 -5.68
N CYS A 252 -9.35 10.14 -5.77
CA CYS A 252 -9.69 9.41 -6.98
C CYS A 252 -10.11 10.46 -8.00
N TYR A 253 -9.42 10.48 -9.14
CA TYR A 253 -9.79 11.31 -10.27
C TYR A 253 -10.36 10.39 -11.35
N ILE A 254 -11.59 10.68 -11.75
CA ILE A 254 -12.18 10.15 -12.97
C ILE A 254 -11.93 11.21 -14.04
N LEU A 255 -11.16 10.85 -15.07
CA LEU A 255 -10.92 11.73 -16.19
C LEU A 255 -11.91 11.39 -17.30
N HIS A 256 -12.89 12.26 -17.52
CA HIS A 256 -13.69 12.26 -18.74
C HIS A 256 -12.97 13.10 -19.79
N LEU A 257 -12.62 12.48 -20.92
CA LEU A 257 -11.83 13.09 -21.98
C LEU A 257 -12.67 13.53 -23.20
N GLY A 258 -13.99 13.35 -23.14
CA GLY A 258 -14.95 13.63 -24.19
C GLY A 258 -16.27 14.17 -23.66
#